data_AF-A0A959Y3C6-F1
#
_entry.id   AF-A0A959Y3C6-F1
#
_cell.length_a   1.000
_cell.length_b   1.000
_cell.length_c   1.000
_cell.angle_alpha   90.00
_cell.angle_beta   90.00
_cell.angle_gamma   90.00
#
_symmetry.space_group_name_H-M   'P 1'
#
loop_
_entity.id
_entity.type
_entity.pdbx_description
1 polymer ?
#
loop_
_entity_poly.entity_id
_entity_poly.type
_entity_poly.pdbx_seq_one_letter_code
_entity_poly.pdbx_strand_id
1 'polypeptide(L)'
;RYAFEYARANGRKKVTCLVKDNIMKVTDGLFAEVFRRVGKEYPELEQEVQIIDIGTARVATRPERYDVIVTLNLYGDIISDVTAELTGSVGLAGSANIGDHVSMFEAIHGSAPDIAGKGIANPSAMLNAACLMLVHLGKADKAELIQNAWLKTLEDGIHPGDIFREGVSTMKAGTAAFADAVIERLGQRPASLQPVEMRGRQALQYQYQRPQVKKELCGIDVFVDDGSTTPDDLADRLRAASEGILQLKLITNRGVKVWPQGFPETFCTDHWRCRFVSTEATIQAGKADYRPIPMDAVLGLLKALHGSGVEVVKTEHLYLFDGERGFSLGQGE
;
A
#
# COMPACT_ATOMS: atom_id res chain seq x y z
N ARG A 1 6.39 -1.66 12.14
CA ARG A 1 6.74 -2.41 13.38
C ARG A 1 6.50 -3.90 13.22
N TYR A 2 5.27 -4.33 12.89
CA TYR A 2 4.96 -5.76 12.65
C TYR A 2 5.99 -6.48 11.76
N ALA A 3 6.41 -5.89 10.63
CA ALA A 3 7.42 -6.49 9.76
C ALA A 3 8.77 -6.77 10.45
N PHE A 4 9.22 -5.88 11.33
CA PHE A 4 10.46 -6.07 12.10
C PHE A 4 10.31 -7.14 13.17
N GLU A 5 9.19 -7.14 13.90
CA GLU A 5 8.88 -8.19 14.87
C GLU A 5 8.74 -9.56 14.19
N TYR A 6 8.09 -9.60 13.03
CA TYR A 6 8.00 -10.80 12.21
C TYR A 6 9.38 -11.29 11.78
N ALA A 7 10.26 -10.38 11.32
CA ALA A 7 11.61 -10.73 10.93
C ALA A 7 12.39 -11.34 12.10
N ARG A 8 12.38 -10.67 13.26
CA ARG A 8 13.03 -11.15 14.49
C ARG A 8 12.50 -12.51 14.94
N ALA A 9 11.18 -12.66 15.03
CA ALA A 9 10.53 -13.90 15.49
C ALA A 9 10.77 -15.09 14.55
N ASN A 10 11.01 -14.83 13.26
CA ASN A 10 11.28 -15.86 12.25
C ASN A 10 12.76 -16.02 11.91
N GLY A 11 13.66 -15.40 12.69
CA GLY A 11 15.10 -15.49 12.47
C GLY A 11 15.58 -14.87 11.16
N ARG A 12 14.75 -14.03 10.53
CA ARG A 12 15.06 -13.30 9.30
C ARG A 12 16.09 -12.22 9.59
N LYS A 13 16.86 -11.85 8.58
CA LYS A 13 18.04 -10.97 8.74
C LYS A 13 17.84 -9.59 8.14
N LYS A 14 16.86 -9.42 7.26
CA LYS A 14 16.68 -8.20 6.50
C LYS A 14 15.20 -7.81 6.36
N VAL A 15 14.92 -6.52 6.48
CA VAL A 15 13.62 -5.93 6.14
C VAL A 15 13.83 -4.85 5.07
N THR A 16 13.21 -5.03 3.91
CA THR A 16 13.24 -4.05 2.82
C THR A 16 11.90 -3.35 2.69
N CYS A 17 11.93 -2.01 2.75
CA CYS A 17 10.78 -1.16 2.53
C CYS A 17 10.71 -0.71 1.07
N LEU A 18 9.59 -1.01 0.40
CA LEU A 18 9.36 -0.59 -1.00
C LEU A 18 8.32 0.53 -1.03
N VAL A 19 8.66 1.67 -1.64
CA VAL A 19 7.83 2.89 -1.65
C VAL A 19 8.00 3.67 -2.96
N LYS A 20 7.15 4.66 -3.23
CA LYS A 20 7.34 5.64 -4.32
C LYS A 20 7.55 7.06 -3.76
N ASP A 21 8.39 7.19 -2.73
CA ASP A 21 8.62 8.45 -2.00
C ASP A 21 9.27 9.56 -2.85
N ASN A 22 9.90 9.21 -3.97
CA ASN A 22 10.40 10.17 -4.96
C ASN A 22 9.28 10.95 -5.68
N ILE A 23 8.07 10.39 -5.78
CA ILE A 23 6.89 11.03 -6.35
C ILE A 23 5.90 11.39 -5.24
N MET A 24 5.50 10.41 -4.45
CA MET A 24 4.49 10.50 -3.40
C MET A 24 5.11 10.93 -2.06
N LYS A 25 5.72 12.11 -2.03
CA LYS A 25 6.54 12.60 -0.91
C LYS A 25 5.82 12.62 0.45
N VAL A 26 4.51 12.88 0.48
CA VAL A 26 3.75 12.98 1.74
C VAL A 26 3.29 11.61 2.23
N THR A 27 2.70 10.78 1.36
CA THR A 27 2.16 9.46 1.76
C THR A 27 3.26 8.43 1.93
N ASP A 28 4.02 8.19 0.86
CA ASP A 28 5.08 7.20 0.80
C ASP A 28 6.32 7.67 1.56
N GLY A 29 6.60 8.98 1.50
CA GLY A 29 7.66 9.56 2.31
C GLY A 29 7.40 9.42 3.80
N LEU A 30 6.15 9.62 4.27
CA LEU A 30 5.79 9.34 5.66
C LEU A 30 5.99 7.86 5.99
N PHE A 31 5.59 6.94 5.10
CA PHE A 31 5.79 5.51 5.31
C PHE A 31 7.28 5.16 5.45
N ALA A 32 8.14 5.70 4.57
CA ALA A 32 9.58 5.50 4.61
C ALA A 32 10.23 6.13 5.85
N GLU A 33 9.77 7.31 6.28
CA GLU A 33 10.21 7.94 7.52
C GLU A 33 9.86 7.09 8.74
N VAL A 34 8.61 6.61 8.83
CA VAL A 34 8.15 5.72 9.90
C VAL A 34 8.94 4.42 9.90
N PHE A 35 9.21 3.84 8.73
CA PHE A 35 10.06 2.66 8.59
C PHE A 35 11.45 2.89 9.18
N ARG A 36 12.15 3.96 8.77
CA ARG A 36 13.48 4.31 9.29
C ARG A 36 13.44 4.60 10.79
N ARG A 37 12.40 5.28 11.28
CA ARG A 37 12.25 5.62 12.71
C ARG A 37 12.08 4.36 13.56
N VAL A 38 11.14 3.49 13.20
CA VAL A 38 10.90 2.23 13.92
C VAL A 38 12.11 1.31 13.80
N GLY A 39 12.78 1.30 12.65
CA GLY A 39 13.98 0.50 12.41
C GLY A 39 15.12 0.76 13.38
N LYS A 40 15.24 1.97 13.96
CA LYS A 40 16.24 2.27 15.00
C LYS A 40 16.13 1.38 16.24
N GLU A 41 14.95 0.78 16.48
CA GLU A 41 14.68 -0.13 17.61
C GLU A 41 15.08 -1.59 17.31
N TYR A 42 15.53 -1.88 16.08
CA TYR A 42 15.92 -3.21 15.60
C TYR A 42 17.31 -3.15 14.92
N PRO A 43 18.38 -2.75 15.64
CA PRO A 43 19.72 -2.57 15.07
C PRO A 43 20.35 -3.87 14.57
N GLU A 44 19.84 -5.03 14.98
CA GLU A 44 20.31 -6.35 14.56
C GLU A 44 19.79 -6.80 13.19
N LEU A 45 18.81 -6.09 12.61
CA LEU A 45 18.25 -6.38 11.30
C LEU A 45 18.84 -5.43 10.25
N GLU A 46 19.24 -5.96 9.09
CA GLU A 46 19.57 -5.14 7.92
C GLU A 46 18.30 -4.44 7.43
N GLN A 47 18.43 -3.16 7.08
CA GLN A 47 17.30 -2.30 6.70
C GLN A 47 17.61 -1.61 5.39
N GLU A 48 16.65 -1.62 4.48
CA GLU A 48 16.81 -1.03 3.17
C GLU A 48 15.52 -0.35 2.73
N VAL A 49 15.62 0.83 2.11
CA VAL A 49 14.50 1.48 1.43
C VAL A 49 14.80 1.50 -0.07
N GLN A 50 13.88 1.02 -0.89
CA GLN A 50 14.00 1.08 -2.34
C GLN A 50 12.73 1.66 -2.96
N ILE A 51 12.90 2.23 -4.16
CA ILE A 51 11.75 2.63 -4.97
C ILE A 51 11.04 1.38 -5.49
N ILE A 52 9.71 1.36 -5.43
CA ILE A 52 8.87 0.20 -5.75
C ILE A 52 9.09 -0.32 -7.18
N ASP A 53 9.39 0.55 -8.15
CA ASP A 53 9.63 0.15 -9.54
C ASP A 53 10.83 -0.81 -9.69
N ILE A 54 12.00 -0.37 -9.22
CA ILE A 54 13.23 -1.13 -9.25
C ILE A 54 13.16 -2.28 -8.24
N GLY A 55 12.48 -2.09 -7.11
CA GLY A 55 12.16 -3.13 -6.14
C GLY A 55 11.47 -4.32 -6.78
N THR A 56 10.31 -4.10 -7.41
CA THR A 56 9.54 -5.15 -8.08
C THR A 56 10.33 -5.82 -9.20
N ALA A 57 11.04 -5.06 -10.04
CA ALA A 57 11.87 -5.64 -11.09
C ALA A 57 12.96 -6.58 -10.54
N ARG A 58 13.55 -6.23 -9.40
CA ARG A 58 14.55 -7.09 -8.73
C ARG A 58 13.93 -8.23 -7.95
N VAL A 59 12.69 -8.13 -7.46
CA VAL A 59 11.96 -9.28 -6.89
C VAL A 59 11.80 -10.35 -7.96
N ALA A 60 11.40 -9.95 -9.17
CA ALA A 60 11.20 -10.89 -10.27
C ALA A 60 12.50 -11.52 -10.79
N THR A 61 13.62 -10.79 -10.75
CA THR A 61 14.89 -11.23 -11.39
C THR A 61 15.94 -11.76 -10.43
N ARG A 62 15.89 -11.37 -9.15
CA ARG A 62 16.86 -11.72 -8.09
C ARG A 62 16.13 -11.88 -6.75
N PRO A 63 15.12 -12.77 -6.64
CA PRO A 63 14.30 -12.91 -5.44
C PRO A 63 15.13 -13.26 -4.19
N GLU A 64 16.24 -13.99 -4.34
CA GLU A 64 17.12 -14.47 -3.27
C GLU A 64 17.76 -13.37 -2.42
N ARG A 65 17.74 -12.12 -2.89
CA ARG A 65 18.27 -10.97 -2.15
C ARG A 65 17.31 -10.46 -1.06
N TYR A 66 16.06 -10.90 -1.09
CA TYR A 66 15.01 -10.42 -0.19
C TYR A 66 14.72 -11.45 0.90
N ASP A 67 14.29 -10.95 2.05
CA ASP A 67 13.89 -11.78 3.18
C ASP A 67 12.49 -11.36 3.65
N VAL A 68 12.35 -10.18 4.27
CA VAL A 68 11.04 -9.57 4.56
C VAL A 68 10.87 -8.29 3.73
N ILE A 69 9.75 -8.19 3.01
CA ILE A 69 9.34 -6.98 2.31
C ILE A 69 8.19 -6.33 3.07
N VAL A 70 8.25 -5.01 3.24
CA VAL A 70 7.17 -4.20 3.80
C VAL A 70 6.85 -3.04 2.85
N THR A 71 5.56 -2.85 2.54
CA THR A 71 5.12 -1.84 1.60
C THR A 71 3.67 -1.42 1.88
N LEU A 72 3.16 -0.46 1.11
CA LEU A 72 1.78 0.03 1.20
C LEU A 72 0.82 -0.93 0.50
N ASN A 73 -0.47 -0.84 0.84
CA ASN A 73 -1.53 -1.77 0.43
C ASN A 73 -1.49 -2.14 -1.07
N LEU A 74 -1.65 -1.14 -1.96
CA LEU A 74 -1.68 -1.37 -3.42
C LEU A 74 -0.40 -2.03 -3.95
N TYR A 75 0.76 -1.66 -3.41
CA TYR A 75 2.02 -2.24 -3.85
C TYR A 75 2.20 -3.67 -3.32
N GLY A 76 1.72 -3.92 -2.11
CA GLY A 76 1.71 -5.23 -1.47
C GLY A 76 0.87 -6.23 -2.26
N ASP A 77 -0.33 -5.82 -2.65
CA ASP A 77 -1.23 -6.57 -3.52
C ASP A 77 -0.51 -7.03 -4.79
N ILE A 78 -0.02 -6.08 -5.59
CA ILE A 78 0.67 -6.34 -6.87
C ILE A 78 1.93 -7.21 -6.67
N ILE A 79 2.80 -6.84 -5.72
CA ILE A 79 4.08 -7.55 -5.58
C ILE A 79 3.91 -8.95 -5.00
N SER A 80 2.89 -9.18 -4.17
CA SER A 80 2.60 -10.49 -3.62
C SER A 80 2.16 -11.48 -4.72
N ASP A 81 1.34 -11.04 -5.66
CA ASP A 81 0.97 -11.82 -6.85
C ASP A 81 2.18 -12.13 -7.73
N VAL A 82 3.03 -11.13 -7.99
CA VAL A 82 4.28 -11.34 -8.75
C VAL A 82 5.16 -12.39 -8.06
N THR A 83 5.28 -12.35 -6.73
CA THR A 83 6.07 -13.36 -6.00
C THR A 83 5.44 -14.74 -6.03
N ALA A 84 4.12 -14.84 -5.93
CA ALA A 84 3.43 -16.12 -5.96
C ALA A 84 3.54 -16.78 -7.34
N GLU A 85 3.35 -16.00 -8.41
CA GLU A 85 3.50 -16.48 -9.78
C GLU A 85 4.95 -16.90 -10.09
N LEU A 86 5.95 -16.16 -9.58
CA LEU A 86 7.36 -16.54 -9.70
C LEU A 86 7.66 -17.91 -9.07
N THR A 87 6.96 -18.28 -7.99
CA THR A 87 7.10 -19.60 -7.35
C THR A 87 6.35 -20.73 -8.05
N GLY A 88 5.61 -20.41 -9.12
CA GLY A 88 5.02 -21.38 -10.04
C GLY A 88 3.51 -21.29 -10.19
N SER A 89 2.79 -20.70 -9.22
CA SER A 89 1.36 -20.42 -9.32
C SER A 89 0.87 -19.61 -8.11
N VAL A 90 -0.01 -18.64 -8.34
CA VAL A 90 -0.81 -18.00 -7.29
C VAL A 90 -1.61 -18.99 -6.42
N GLY A 91 -1.94 -20.16 -6.97
CA GLY A 91 -2.63 -21.27 -6.29
C GLY A 91 -1.83 -21.92 -5.15
N LEU A 92 -0.57 -21.53 -4.96
CA LEU A 92 0.28 -22.01 -3.88
C LEU A 92 0.33 -21.08 -2.67
N ALA A 93 -0.04 -19.81 -2.82
CA ALA A 93 0.23 -18.79 -1.82
C ALA A 93 -0.95 -18.58 -0.85
N GLY A 94 -0.71 -18.90 0.43
CA GLY A 94 -1.60 -18.55 1.53
C GLY A 94 -1.24 -17.19 2.13
N SER A 95 -2.22 -16.51 2.72
CA SER A 95 -2.08 -15.20 3.34
C SER A 95 -2.70 -15.15 4.74
N ALA A 96 -2.39 -14.07 5.45
CA ALA A 96 -2.94 -13.80 6.77
C ALA A 96 -3.14 -12.29 6.96
N ASN A 97 -4.37 -11.90 7.29
CA ASN A 97 -4.74 -10.57 7.76
C ASN A 97 -4.73 -10.59 9.28
N ILE A 98 -3.72 -9.95 9.88
CA ILE A 98 -3.50 -9.97 11.33
C ILE A 98 -3.84 -8.59 11.91
N GLY A 99 -4.83 -8.54 12.80
CA GLY A 99 -5.19 -7.36 13.58
C GLY A 99 -5.02 -7.62 15.09
N ASP A 100 -5.20 -6.56 15.88
CA ASP A 100 -5.01 -6.62 17.34
C ASP A 100 -6.06 -7.51 18.05
N HIS A 101 -7.23 -7.66 17.45
CA HIS A 101 -8.38 -8.39 18.03
C HIS A 101 -8.86 -9.57 17.18
N VAL A 102 -8.65 -9.50 15.87
CA VAL A 102 -9.15 -10.49 14.91
C VAL A 102 -8.04 -10.82 13.93
N SER A 103 -7.94 -12.09 13.57
CA SER A 103 -7.06 -12.57 12.50
C SER A 103 -7.86 -13.40 11.51
N MET A 104 -7.59 -13.23 10.22
CA MET A 104 -8.23 -13.94 9.12
C MET A 104 -7.17 -14.55 8.21
N PHE A 105 -7.39 -15.79 7.79
CA PHE A 105 -6.45 -16.55 6.98
C PHE A 105 -7.15 -17.01 5.70
N GLU A 106 -6.56 -16.69 4.56
CA GLU A 106 -7.18 -16.90 3.25
C GLU A 106 -6.14 -17.21 2.18
N ALA A 107 -6.58 -17.74 1.05
CA ALA A 107 -5.73 -17.80 -0.15
C ALA A 107 -5.56 -16.39 -0.73
N ILE A 108 -4.44 -16.10 -1.39
CA ILE A 108 -4.29 -14.80 -2.08
C ILE A 108 -5.19 -14.70 -3.33
N HIS A 109 -5.50 -15.84 -3.95
CA HIS A 109 -6.18 -15.85 -5.24
C HIS A 109 -7.69 -15.60 -5.10
N GLY A 110 -8.30 -15.13 -6.19
CA GLY A 110 -9.75 -14.91 -6.28
C GLY A 110 -10.58 -16.20 -6.44
N SER A 111 -11.85 -16.03 -6.81
CA SER A 111 -12.85 -17.10 -6.88
C SER A 111 -12.71 -18.09 -8.04
N ALA A 112 -11.89 -17.76 -9.05
CA ALA A 112 -11.68 -18.54 -10.28
C ALA A 112 -12.99 -19.13 -10.89
N PRO A 113 -13.93 -18.27 -11.34
CA PRO A 113 -15.27 -18.70 -11.74
C PRO A 113 -15.29 -19.71 -12.89
N ASP A 114 -14.29 -19.68 -13.76
CA ASP A 114 -14.13 -20.56 -14.91
C ASP A 114 -13.83 -22.02 -14.51
N ILE A 115 -13.32 -22.28 -13.31
CA ILE A 115 -13.05 -23.63 -12.78
C ILE A 115 -13.94 -24.04 -11.62
N ALA A 116 -14.84 -23.17 -11.18
CA ALA A 116 -15.77 -23.44 -10.09
C ALA A 116 -16.61 -24.69 -10.37
N GLY A 117 -16.71 -25.58 -9.37
CA GLY A 117 -17.47 -26.83 -9.47
C GLY A 117 -16.84 -27.92 -10.35
N LYS A 118 -15.68 -27.68 -10.98
CA LYS A 118 -15.03 -28.66 -11.87
C LYS A 118 -14.11 -29.65 -11.14
N GLY A 119 -13.81 -29.43 -9.85
CA GLY A 119 -12.93 -30.30 -9.06
C GLY A 119 -11.47 -30.28 -9.51
N ILE A 120 -11.03 -29.22 -10.20
CA ILE A 120 -9.67 -29.06 -10.74
C ILE A 120 -8.87 -27.92 -10.09
N ALA A 121 -9.44 -27.25 -9.09
CA ALA A 121 -8.76 -26.17 -8.37
C ALA A 121 -7.60 -26.74 -7.53
N ASN A 122 -6.50 -26.00 -7.47
CA ASN A 122 -5.37 -26.29 -6.58
C ASN A 122 -5.72 -25.82 -5.15
N PRO A 123 -5.83 -26.72 -4.15
CA PRO A 123 -6.20 -26.32 -2.80
C PRO A 123 -5.01 -25.84 -1.95
N SER A 124 -3.79 -25.77 -2.53
CA SER A 124 -2.55 -25.51 -1.78
C SER A 124 -2.54 -24.16 -1.07
N ALA A 125 -3.01 -23.09 -1.72
CA ALA A 125 -3.08 -21.76 -1.11
C ALA A 125 -3.92 -21.74 0.16
N MET A 126 -5.12 -22.35 0.13
CA MET A 126 -5.99 -22.45 1.31
C MET A 126 -5.38 -23.35 2.39
N LEU A 127 -4.73 -24.45 2.00
CA LEU A 127 -4.00 -25.32 2.94
C LEU A 127 -2.86 -24.55 3.63
N ASN A 128 -2.10 -23.76 2.89
CA ASN A 128 -1.02 -22.93 3.40
C ASN A 128 -1.55 -21.84 4.34
N ALA A 129 -2.67 -21.20 4.02
CA ALA A 129 -3.36 -20.27 4.90
C ALA A 129 -3.83 -20.94 6.21
N ALA A 130 -4.38 -22.15 6.14
CA ALA A 130 -4.73 -22.93 7.33
C ALA A 130 -3.49 -23.29 8.17
N CYS A 131 -2.34 -23.56 7.55
CA CYS A 131 -1.09 -23.75 8.28
C CYS A 131 -0.63 -22.48 8.99
N LEU A 132 -0.75 -21.31 8.35
CA LEU A 132 -0.50 -20.01 9.01
C LEU A 132 -1.42 -19.81 10.22
N MET A 133 -2.70 -20.17 10.09
CA MET A 133 -3.66 -20.14 11.20
C MET A 133 -3.25 -21.06 12.35
N LEU A 134 -2.85 -22.30 12.05
CA LEU A 134 -2.41 -23.25 13.08
C LEU A 134 -1.20 -22.72 13.84
N VAL A 135 -0.23 -22.12 13.14
CA VAL A 135 0.91 -21.46 13.79
C VAL A 135 0.45 -20.31 14.68
N HIS A 136 -0.49 -19.48 14.21
CA HIS A 136 -1.06 -18.38 15.00
C HIS A 136 -1.78 -18.87 16.26
N LEU A 137 -2.44 -20.05 16.20
CA LEU A 137 -3.11 -20.70 17.34
C LEU A 137 -2.15 -21.47 18.27
N GLY A 138 -0.83 -21.35 18.08
CA GLY A 138 0.18 -22.06 18.89
C GLY A 138 0.30 -23.56 18.55
N LYS A 139 -0.28 -24.02 17.44
CA LYS A 139 -0.26 -25.41 16.95
C LYS A 139 0.77 -25.59 15.83
N ALA A 140 1.99 -25.09 16.05
CA ALA A 140 3.07 -25.13 15.07
C ALA A 140 3.47 -26.57 14.69
N ASP A 141 3.37 -27.53 15.62
CA ASP A 141 3.60 -28.96 15.38
C ASP A 141 2.63 -29.53 14.32
N LYS A 142 1.36 -29.11 14.35
CA LYS A 142 0.35 -29.52 13.37
C LYS A 142 0.58 -28.87 12.01
N ALA A 143 0.94 -27.59 12.00
CA ALA A 143 1.29 -26.90 10.76
C ALA A 143 2.52 -27.53 10.09
N GLU A 144 3.56 -27.88 10.87
CA GLU A 144 4.76 -28.56 10.38
C GLU A 144 4.43 -29.92 9.77
N LEU A 145 3.60 -30.72 10.45
CA LEU A 145 3.15 -32.03 9.95
C LEU A 145 2.47 -31.91 8.58
N ILE A 146 1.54 -30.96 8.44
CA ILE A 146 0.78 -30.74 7.20
C ILE A 146 1.69 -30.22 6.09
N GLN A 147 2.55 -29.25 6.41
CA GLN A 147 3.45 -28.64 5.42
C GLN A 147 4.47 -29.64 4.87
N ASN A 148 5.04 -30.49 5.72
CA ASN A 148 5.97 -31.53 5.25
C ASN A 148 5.25 -32.58 4.40
N ALA A 149 4.02 -32.95 4.74
CA ALA A 149 3.20 -33.84 3.92
C ALA A 149 2.89 -33.22 2.55
N TRP A 150 2.50 -31.94 2.52
CA TRP A 150 2.27 -31.19 1.28
C TRP A 150 3.52 -31.12 0.40
N LEU A 151 4.68 -30.74 0.96
CA LEU A 151 5.95 -30.77 0.22
C LEU A 151 6.29 -32.17 -0.28
N LYS A 152 6.04 -33.20 0.52
CA LYS A 152 6.27 -34.58 0.10
C LYS A 152 5.38 -34.99 -1.08
N THR A 153 4.12 -34.54 -1.10
CA THR A 153 3.20 -34.76 -2.23
C THR A 153 3.72 -34.14 -3.52
N LEU A 154 4.21 -32.90 -3.44
CA LEU A 154 4.82 -32.22 -4.59
C LEU A 154 6.11 -32.93 -5.04
N GLU A 155 6.97 -33.32 -4.10
CA GLU A 155 8.20 -34.06 -4.40
C GLU A 155 7.95 -35.40 -5.11
N ASP A 156 6.86 -36.10 -4.77
CA ASP A 156 6.45 -37.34 -5.43
C ASP A 156 5.81 -37.11 -6.81
N GLY A 157 5.70 -35.85 -7.25
CA GLY A 157 5.23 -35.46 -8.57
C GLY A 157 3.70 -35.43 -8.71
N ILE A 158 2.96 -35.49 -7.61
CA ILE A 158 1.50 -35.37 -7.63
C ILE A 158 1.15 -33.88 -7.63
N HIS A 159 0.78 -33.36 -8.79
CA HIS A 159 0.65 -31.92 -9.01
C HIS A 159 -0.76 -31.54 -9.46
N PRO A 160 -1.37 -30.50 -8.86
CA PRO A 160 -2.57 -29.86 -9.39
C PRO A 160 -2.33 -29.25 -10.77
N GLY A 161 -3.41 -28.98 -11.49
CA GLY A 161 -3.34 -28.66 -12.92
C GLY A 161 -2.56 -27.40 -13.30
N ASP A 162 -2.49 -26.42 -12.41
CA ASP A 162 -1.77 -25.14 -12.57
C ASP A 162 -0.25 -25.27 -12.45
N ILE A 163 0.25 -26.26 -11.71
CA ILE A 163 1.68 -26.55 -11.56
C ILE A 163 2.13 -27.86 -12.22
N PHE A 164 1.20 -28.59 -12.85
CA PHE A 164 1.50 -29.79 -13.60
C PHE A 164 2.39 -29.49 -14.81
N ARG A 165 3.46 -30.26 -14.95
CA ARG A 165 4.40 -30.21 -16.08
C ARG A 165 4.71 -31.61 -16.57
N GLU A 166 4.51 -31.84 -17.86
CA GLU A 166 4.87 -33.10 -18.53
C GLU A 166 6.38 -33.36 -18.41
N GLY A 167 6.75 -34.62 -18.17
CA GLY A 167 8.15 -35.02 -17.95
C GLY A 167 8.72 -34.70 -16.57
N VAL A 168 8.03 -33.89 -15.75
CA VAL A 168 8.41 -33.60 -14.35
C VAL A 168 7.41 -34.20 -13.37
N SER A 169 6.12 -34.08 -13.66
CA SER A 169 5.03 -34.53 -12.79
C SER A 169 4.69 -35.98 -13.08
N THR A 170 4.40 -36.75 -12.04
CA THR A 170 3.98 -38.15 -12.13
C THR A 170 2.46 -38.26 -12.30
N MET A 171 1.70 -37.33 -11.72
CA MET A 171 0.23 -37.33 -11.76
C MET A 171 -0.32 -35.91 -11.85
N LYS A 172 -1.29 -35.69 -12.76
CA LYS A 172 -2.14 -34.50 -12.76
C LYS A 172 -3.33 -34.74 -11.83
N ALA A 173 -3.30 -34.17 -10.63
CA ALA A 173 -4.32 -34.37 -9.61
C ALA A 173 -5.44 -33.32 -9.70
N GLY A 174 -6.69 -33.77 -9.53
CA GLY A 174 -7.81 -32.88 -9.20
C GLY A 174 -7.82 -32.51 -7.71
N THR A 175 -8.71 -31.61 -7.30
CA THR A 175 -8.77 -31.04 -5.95
C THR A 175 -8.85 -32.12 -4.85
N ALA A 176 -9.78 -33.07 -4.99
CA ALA A 176 -9.97 -34.14 -4.00
C ALA A 176 -8.78 -35.11 -3.97
N ALA A 177 -8.34 -35.58 -5.15
CA ALA A 177 -7.20 -36.50 -5.26
C ALA A 177 -5.91 -35.90 -4.70
N PHE A 178 -5.68 -34.60 -4.89
CA PHE A 178 -4.53 -33.92 -4.28
C PHE A 178 -4.64 -33.85 -2.76
N ALA A 179 -5.84 -33.58 -2.22
CA ALA A 179 -6.07 -33.59 -0.77
C ALA A 179 -5.82 -34.98 -0.16
N ASP A 180 -6.35 -36.04 -0.79
CA ASP A 180 -6.12 -37.43 -0.35
C ASP A 180 -4.62 -37.77 -0.38
N ALA A 181 -3.91 -37.38 -1.44
CA ALA A 181 -2.48 -37.61 -1.56
C ALA A 181 -1.67 -36.91 -0.45
N VAL A 182 -2.07 -35.70 -0.03
CA VAL A 182 -1.47 -35.02 1.13
C VAL A 182 -1.77 -35.75 2.44
N ILE A 183 -3.01 -36.22 2.63
CA ILE A 183 -3.42 -36.96 3.84
C ILE A 183 -2.61 -38.26 3.99
N GLU A 184 -2.42 -39.02 2.90
CA GLU A 184 -1.61 -40.25 2.88
C GLU A 184 -0.15 -40.02 3.28
N ARG A 185 0.35 -38.79 3.15
CA ARG A 185 1.73 -38.39 3.44
C ARG A 185 1.91 -37.73 4.81
N LEU A 186 0.86 -37.62 5.61
CA LEU A 186 1.00 -37.13 6.98
C LEU A 186 2.02 -37.98 7.76
N GLY A 187 3.02 -37.31 8.34
CA GLY A 187 4.12 -37.95 9.07
C GLY A 187 5.35 -38.24 8.20
N GLN A 188 5.26 -38.06 6.89
CA GLN A 188 6.39 -38.14 5.98
C GLN A 188 7.05 -36.77 5.82
N ARG A 189 8.33 -36.76 5.41
CA ARG A 189 9.09 -35.54 5.11
C ARG A 189 9.67 -35.63 3.70
N PRO A 190 9.78 -34.51 2.96
CA PRO A 190 10.48 -34.49 1.69
C PRO A 190 11.96 -34.84 1.87
N ALA A 191 12.56 -35.46 0.86
CA ALA A 191 13.97 -35.86 0.83
C ALA A 191 14.85 -34.90 0.00
N SER A 192 14.30 -34.38 -1.10
CA SER A 192 14.93 -33.46 -2.04
C SER A 192 14.55 -32.00 -1.75
N LEU A 193 13.26 -31.73 -1.49
CA LEU A 193 12.83 -30.40 -1.03
C LEU A 193 13.23 -30.21 0.43
N GLN A 194 13.56 -28.97 0.80
CA GLN A 194 13.91 -28.67 2.19
C GLN A 194 12.70 -28.88 3.11
N PRO A 195 12.79 -29.77 4.12
CA PRO A 195 11.73 -29.94 5.10
C PRO A 195 11.47 -28.66 5.87
N VAL A 196 10.21 -28.44 6.24
CA VAL A 196 9.86 -27.32 7.11
C VAL A 196 10.10 -27.71 8.57
N GLU A 197 10.64 -26.76 9.33
CA GLU A 197 10.65 -26.77 10.78
C GLU A 197 9.90 -25.53 11.28
N MET A 198 8.83 -25.73 12.05
CA MET A 198 8.04 -24.65 12.62
C MET A 198 8.19 -24.62 14.13
N ARG A 199 8.72 -23.52 14.64
CA ARG A 199 8.77 -23.27 16.08
C ARG A 199 7.46 -22.63 16.54
N GLY A 200 6.99 -23.02 17.72
CA GLY A 200 5.86 -22.37 18.39
C GLY A 200 6.11 -20.87 18.50
N ARG A 201 5.12 -20.06 18.12
CA ARG A 201 5.21 -18.61 18.15
C ARG A 201 4.37 -18.05 19.29
N GLN A 202 4.91 -17.08 20.01
CA GLN A 202 4.06 -16.16 20.78
C GLN A 202 3.47 -15.13 19.83
N ALA A 203 2.24 -14.68 20.12
CA ALA A 203 1.62 -13.59 19.40
C ALA A 203 2.53 -12.35 19.47
N LEU A 204 2.76 -11.70 18.33
CA LEU A 204 3.53 -10.46 18.29
C LEU A 204 2.75 -9.37 19.02
N GLN A 205 3.27 -8.92 20.16
CA GLN A 205 2.67 -7.83 20.92
C GLN A 205 3.50 -6.57 20.73
N TYR A 206 2.87 -5.53 20.19
CA TYR A 206 3.44 -4.20 20.20
C TYR A 206 2.35 -3.16 20.42
N GLN A 207 2.68 -2.09 21.16
CA GLN A 207 1.78 -0.97 21.35
C GLN A 207 2.19 0.17 20.43
N TYR A 208 1.25 0.68 19.65
CA TYR A 208 1.42 1.92 18.92
C TYR A 208 0.92 3.08 19.77
N GLN A 209 1.80 4.05 20.03
CA GLN A 209 1.42 5.33 20.61
C GLN A 209 1.46 6.39 19.51
N ARG A 210 0.33 7.04 19.29
CA ARG A 210 0.24 8.14 18.32
C ARG A 210 1.03 9.34 18.86
N PRO A 211 1.99 9.90 18.10
CA PRO A 211 2.67 11.12 18.51
C PRO A 211 1.65 12.27 18.58
N GLN A 212 1.76 13.10 19.61
CA GLN A 212 1.07 14.38 19.65
C GLN A 212 1.82 15.38 18.78
N VAL A 213 1.09 16.10 17.94
CA VAL A 213 1.63 17.10 17.03
C VAL A 213 0.76 18.35 17.12
N LYS A 214 1.37 19.53 17.06
CA LYS A 214 0.64 20.79 16.97
C LYS A 214 0.08 20.92 15.56
N LYS A 215 -1.24 20.90 15.44
CA LYS A 215 -1.96 20.99 14.16
C LYS A 215 -2.53 22.39 13.97
N GLU A 216 -2.13 23.07 12.90
CA GLU A 216 -2.55 24.45 12.62
C GLU A 216 -3.12 24.57 11.20
N LEU A 217 -4.36 25.03 11.06
CA LEU A 217 -4.98 25.28 9.75
C LEU A 217 -4.28 26.48 9.10
N CYS A 218 -3.82 26.36 7.86
CA CYS A 218 -3.04 27.39 7.18
C CYS A 218 -3.51 27.72 5.75
N GLY A 219 -4.62 27.12 5.31
CA GLY A 219 -5.19 27.33 3.99
C GLY A 219 -6.23 26.29 3.64
N ILE A 220 -6.72 26.36 2.40
CA ILE A 220 -7.72 25.43 1.86
C ILE A 220 -7.51 25.27 0.35
N ASP A 221 -7.58 24.04 -0.14
CA ASP A 221 -7.82 23.75 -1.55
C ASP A 221 -9.32 23.62 -1.77
N VAL A 222 -9.85 24.43 -2.68
CA VAL A 222 -11.25 24.39 -3.13
C VAL A 222 -11.28 23.80 -4.54
N PHE A 223 -12.07 22.76 -4.73
CA PHE A 223 -12.25 22.12 -6.02
C PHE A 223 -13.52 22.65 -6.68
N VAL A 224 -13.36 23.09 -7.93
CA VAL A 224 -14.40 23.76 -8.71
C VAL A 224 -14.69 22.95 -9.96
N ASP A 225 -15.97 22.81 -10.31
CA ASP A 225 -16.43 22.26 -11.59
C ASP A 225 -16.90 23.41 -12.49
N ASP A 226 -16.18 23.66 -13.58
CA ASP A 226 -16.53 24.65 -14.58
C ASP A 226 -15.81 24.36 -15.91
N GLY A 227 -16.55 23.77 -16.86
CA GLY A 227 -16.03 23.48 -18.21
C GLY A 227 -16.03 24.68 -19.17
N SER A 228 -16.57 25.82 -18.76
CA SER A 228 -16.79 27.00 -19.63
C SER A 228 -15.73 28.09 -19.48
N THR A 229 -14.72 27.86 -18.65
CA THR A 229 -13.78 28.89 -18.20
C THR A 229 -12.34 28.60 -18.61
N THR A 230 -11.54 29.66 -18.75
CA THR A 230 -10.08 29.56 -18.81
C THR A 230 -9.48 29.67 -17.40
N PRO A 231 -8.21 29.25 -17.19
CA PRO A 231 -7.55 29.41 -15.90
C PRO A 231 -7.53 30.86 -15.40
N ASP A 232 -7.33 31.83 -16.29
CA ASP A 232 -7.28 33.26 -15.95
C ASP A 232 -8.68 33.80 -15.60
N ASP A 233 -9.71 33.47 -16.39
CA ASP A 233 -11.09 33.87 -16.11
C ASP A 233 -11.61 33.30 -14.78
N LEU A 234 -11.23 32.05 -14.48
CA LEU A 234 -11.54 31.43 -13.20
C LEU A 234 -10.80 32.14 -12.06
N ALA A 235 -9.51 32.44 -12.23
CA ALA A 235 -8.73 33.14 -11.21
C ALA A 235 -9.30 34.52 -10.89
N ASP A 236 -9.73 35.28 -11.90
CA ASP A 236 -10.31 36.60 -11.70
C ASP A 236 -11.62 36.54 -10.92
N ARG A 237 -12.53 35.61 -11.26
CA ARG A 237 -13.76 35.38 -10.51
C ARG A 237 -13.48 34.97 -9.06
N LEU A 238 -12.57 34.02 -8.85
CA LEU A 238 -12.20 33.54 -7.52
C LEU A 238 -11.56 34.64 -6.67
N ARG A 239 -10.69 35.48 -7.25
CA ARG A 239 -10.07 36.60 -6.55
C ARG A 239 -11.09 37.66 -6.16
N ALA A 240 -12.02 38.00 -7.04
CA ALA A 240 -13.10 38.93 -6.74
C ALA A 240 -14.00 38.41 -5.60
N ALA A 241 -14.35 37.12 -5.63
CA ALA A 241 -15.19 36.51 -4.60
C ALA A 241 -14.47 36.30 -3.25
N SER A 242 -13.14 36.18 -3.24
CA SER A 242 -12.33 35.91 -2.03
C SER A 242 -11.67 37.15 -1.42
N GLU A 243 -11.90 38.34 -1.99
CA GLU A 243 -11.27 39.58 -1.58
C GLU A 243 -11.46 39.86 -0.08
N GLY A 244 -10.35 40.13 0.62
CA GLY A 244 -10.34 40.37 2.07
C GLY A 244 -10.58 39.14 2.95
N ILE A 245 -10.84 37.96 2.38
CA ILE A 245 -11.10 36.72 3.12
C ILE A 245 -9.87 35.83 3.14
N LEU A 246 -9.46 35.34 1.96
CA LEU A 246 -8.27 34.52 1.75
C LEU A 246 -7.68 34.84 0.38
N GLN A 247 -6.37 34.72 0.24
CA GLN A 247 -5.69 34.99 -1.02
C GLN A 247 -5.62 33.74 -1.90
N LEU A 248 -6.11 33.84 -3.13
CA LEU A 248 -5.87 32.81 -4.15
C LEU A 248 -4.36 32.76 -4.48
N LYS A 249 -3.78 31.58 -4.29
CA LYS A 249 -2.35 31.35 -4.46
C LYS A 249 -2.02 30.71 -5.81
N LEU A 250 -2.77 29.68 -6.22
CA LEU A 250 -2.59 28.99 -7.50
C LEU A 250 -3.85 28.24 -7.89
N ILE A 251 -3.97 27.94 -9.19
CA ILE A 251 -4.93 26.97 -9.72
C ILE A 251 -4.13 25.87 -10.42
N THR A 252 -4.55 24.62 -10.20
CA THR A 252 -4.06 23.49 -10.99
C THR A 252 -5.21 22.75 -11.67
N ASN A 253 -4.90 22.14 -12.81
CA ASN A 253 -5.76 21.18 -13.47
C ASN A 253 -5.02 19.82 -13.53
N ARG A 254 -5.66 18.75 -13.05
CA ARG A 254 -5.04 17.39 -12.96
C ARG A 254 -3.64 17.37 -12.31
N GLY A 255 -3.40 18.24 -11.33
CA GLY A 255 -2.13 18.31 -10.60
C GLY A 255 -1.10 19.30 -11.15
N VAL A 256 -1.28 19.80 -12.38
CA VAL A 256 -0.36 20.73 -13.05
C VAL A 256 -0.80 22.16 -12.83
N LYS A 257 0.14 23.05 -12.46
CA LYS A 257 -0.13 24.48 -12.32
C LYS A 257 -0.56 25.09 -13.65
N VAL A 258 -1.74 25.70 -13.66
CA VAL A 258 -2.31 26.42 -14.82
C VAL A 258 -2.47 27.91 -14.54
N TRP A 259 -2.47 28.30 -13.26
CA TRP A 259 -2.43 29.71 -12.85
C TRP A 259 -1.62 29.87 -11.56
N PRO A 260 -0.82 30.96 -11.40
CA PRO A 260 -0.51 31.95 -12.44
C PRO A 260 0.48 31.38 -13.47
N GLN A 261 0.49 31.97 -14.67
CA GLN A 261 1.46 31.67 -15.74
C GLN A 261 1.55 30.16 -16.05
N GLY A 262 0.41 29.54 -16.35
CA GLY A 262 0.36 28.16 -16.82
C GLY A 262 0.97 27.98 -18.21
N PHE A 263 1.27 26.74 -18.58
CA PHE A 263 1.69 26.38 -19.93
C PHE A 263 0.45 26.24 -20.84
N PRO A 264 0.37 26.97 -21.98
CA PRO A 264 -0.76 26.91 -22.91
C PRO A 264 -1.08 25.50 -23.44
N GLU A 265 -0.09 24.62 -23.48
CA GLU A 265 -0.20 23.23 -23.94
C GLU A 265 -0.84 22.31 -22.91
N THR A 266 -1.10 22.80 -21.69
CA THR A 266 -1.71 22.00 -20.63
C THR A 266 -3.17 21.70 -20.98
N PHE A 267 -3.45 20.46 -21.36
CA PHE A 267 -4.83 19.99 -21.51
C PHE A 267 -5.56 20.09 -20.17
N CYS A 268 -6.61 20.92 -20.14
CA CYS A 268 -7.44 21.15 -18.96
C CYS A 268 -8.77 20.40 -19.08
N THR A 269 -9.25 19.87 -17.96
CA THR A 269 -10.62 19.38 -17.78
C THR A 269 -11.48 20.44 -17.08
N ASP A 270 -12.77 20.19 -16.97
CA ASP A 270 -13.75 20.97 -16.18
C ASP A 270 -13.46 21.03 -14.67
N HIS A 271 -12.66 20.11 -14.15
CA HIS A 271 -12.32 20.05 -12.72
C HIS A 271 -11.01 20.77 -12.34
N TRP A 272 -11.12 21.79 -11.48
CA TRP A 272 -10.02 22.66 -11.04
C TRP A 272 -9.73 22.52 -9.55
N ARG A 273 -8.47 22.64 -9.13
CA ARG A 273 -8.08 22.78 -7.72
C ARG A 273 -7.49 24.17 -7.49
N CYS A 274 -8.13 24.94 -6.63
CA CYS A 274 -7.80 26.34 -6.35
C CYS A 274 -7.31 26.46 -4.91
N ARG A 275 -6.04 26.83 -4.73
CA ARG A 275 -5.44 26.94 -3.39
C ARG A 275 -5.58 28.34 -2.84
N PHE A 276 -6.14 28.45 -1.65
CA PHE A 276 -6.26 29.68 -0.89
C PHE A 276 -5.41 29.63 0.38
N VAL A 277 -4.77 30.75 0.69
CA VAL A 277 -3.89 30.93 1.87
C VAL A 277 -4.26 32.22 2.61
N SER A 278 -3.66 32.45 3.78
CA SER A 278 -3.84 33.69 4.53
C SER A 278 -3.60 34.92 3.66
N THR A 279 -4.37 35.99 3.87
CA THR A 279 -4.15 37.30 3.25
C THR A 279 -2.83 37.95 3.68
N GLU A 280 -2.25 37.49 4.79
CA GLU A 280 -0.93 37.91 5.26
C GLU A 280 0.22 37.08 4.67
N ALA A 281 -0.10 36.05 3.88
CA ALA A 281 0.93 35.22 3.25
C ALA A 281 1.61 35.98 2.10
N THR A 282 2.92 36.11 2.21
CA THR A 282 3.82 36.52 1.14
C THR A 282 4.03 35.36 0.15
N ILE A 283 3.75 35.60 -1.13
CA ILE A 283 4.02 34.65 -2.21
C ILE A 283 5.21 35.15 -3.03
N GLN A 284 6.34 34.44 -2.97
CA GLN A 284 7.54 34.74 -3.76
C GLN A 284 7.93 33.54 -4.61
N ALA A 285 8.05 33.76 -5.93
CA ALA A 285 8.42 32.72 -6.89
C ALA A 285 7.61 31.40 -6.72
N GLY A 286 6.28 31.53 -6.56
CA GLY A 286 5.36 30.39 -6.38
C GLY A 286 5.27 29.83 -4.95
N LYS A 287 6.22 30.17 -4.08
CA LYS A 287 6.25 29.70 -2.68
C LYS A 287 5.55 30.69 -1.77
N ALA A 288 4.59 30.19 -0.98
CA ALA A 288 3.91 30.93 0.06
C ALA A 288 4.51 30.62 1.44
N ASP A 289 4.65 31.62 2.32
CA ASP A 289 4.77 31.40 3.76
C ASP A 289 3.39 31.07 4.34
N TYR A 290 3.13 29.79 4.55
CA TYR A 290 1.84 29.36 5.08
C TYR A 290 1.69 29.80 6.54
N ARG A 291 0.68 30.64 6.80
CA ARG A 291 0.36 31.18 8.13
C ARG A 291 -0.93 30.60 8.66
N PRO A 292 -1.06 30.40 9.99
CA PRO A 292 -2.31 29.95 10.57
C PRO A 292 -3.50 30.87 10.21
N ILE A 293 -4.65 30.28 9.92
CA ILE A 293 -5.92 30.98 9.64
C ILE A 293 -7.03 30.43 10.55
N PRO A 294 -8.02 31.26 10.92
CA PRO A 294 -9.20 30.78 11.64
C PRO A 294 -10.13 29.99 10.70
N MET A 295 -10.89 29.05 11.26
CA MET A 295 -11.89 28.28 10.50
C MET A 295 -12.98 29.19 9.88
N ASP A 296 -13.29 30.31 10.52
CA ASP A 296 -14.26 31.28 10.02
C ASP A 296 -13.85 31.89 8.67
N ALA A 297 -12.54 32.01 8.39
CA ALA A 297 -12.05 32.45 7.08
C ALA A 297 -12.37 31.42 5.97
N VAL A 298 -12.28 30.13 6.29
CA VAL A 298 -12.68 29.05 5.36
C VAL A 298 -14.18 29.09 5.10
N LEU A 299 -14.99 29.20 6.14
CA LEU A 299 -16.45 29.27 6.01
C LEU A 299 -16.89 30.52 5.23
N GLY A 300 -16.26 31.65 5.50
CA GLY A 300 -16.48 32.91 4.77
C GLY A 300 -16.15 32.75 3.28
N LEU A 301 -15.02 32.12 2.95
CA LEU A 301 -14.62 31.87 1.56
C LEU A 301 -15.67 31.02 0.84
N LEU A 302 -16.06 29.88 1.40
CA LEU A 302 -17.01 28.97 0.74
C LEU A 302 -18.37 29.64 0.52
N LYS A 303 -18.83 30.46 1.48
CA LYS A 303 -20.06 31.24 1.33
C LYS A 303 -19.95 32.28 0.20
N ALA A 304 -18.82 32.97 0.12
CA ALA A 304 -18.59 33.99 -0.91
C ALA A 304 -18.48 33.36 -2.32
N LEU A 305 -17.75 32.25 -2.45
CA LEU A 305 -17.66 31.49 -3.70
C LEU A 305 -19.04 31.02 -4.16
N HIS A 306 -19.82 30.38 -3.28
CA HIS A 306 -21.19 29.97 -3.60
C HIS A 306 -22.08 31.16 -4.02
N GLY A 307 -22.01 32.29 -3.31
CA GLY A 307 -22.75 33.51 -3.64
C GLY A 307 -22.38 34.11 -5.01
N SER A 308 -21.17 33.84 -5.50
CA SER A 308 -20.69 34.26 -6.82
C SER A 308 -21.02 33.27 -7.96
N GLY A 309 -21.73 32.18 -7.65
CA GLY A 309 -22.09 31.15 -8.62
C GLY A 309 -20.97 30.17 -8.97
N VAL A 310 -19.90 30.11 -8.16
CA VAL A 310 -18.84 29.10 -8.30
C VAL A 310 -19.34 27.76 -7.74
N GLU A 311 -19.33 26.73 -8.57
CA GLU A 311 -19.71 25.37 -8.17
C GLU A 311 -18.56 24.67 -7.44
N VAL A 312 -18.61 24.68 -6.11
CA VAL A 312 -17.65 23.97 -5.26
C VAL A 312 -18.09 22.52 -5.07
N VAL A 313 -17.27 21.58 -5.53
CA VAL A 313 -17.58 20.14 -5.48
C VAL A 313 -16.81 19.38 -4.39
N LYS A 314 -15.68 19.91 -3.95
CA LYS A 314 -14.84 19.30 -2.91
C LYS A 314 -13.97 20.36 -2.23
N THR A 315 -13.58 20.12 -0.98
CA THR A 315 -12.59 20.92 -0.25
C THR A 315 -11.55 20.05 0.43
N GLU A 316 -10.35 20.58 0.63
CA GLU A 316 -9.28 19.97 1.44
C GLU A 316 -8.59 21.04 2.27
N HIS A 317 -8.59 20.90 3.59
CA HIS A 317 -7.90 21.84 4.48
C HIS A 317 -6.39 21.61 4.44
N LEU A 318 -5.63 22.70 4.44
CA LEU A 318 -4.18 22.67 4.48
C LEU A 318 -3.73 22.86 5.93
N TYR A 319 -3.03 21.88 6.48
CA TYR A 319 -2.52 21.93 7.85
C TYR A 319 -1.00 21.94 7.89
N LEU A 320 -0.48 22.69 8.87
CA LEU A 320 0.87 22.51 9.38
C LEU A 320 0.82 21.53 10.56
N PHE A 321 1.81 20.63 10.62
CA PHE A 321 2.05 19.72 11.72
C PHE A 321 3.44 20.04 12.29
N ASP A 322 3.49 20.63 13.48
CA ASP A 322 4.73 21.15 14.08
C ASP A 322 5.50 22.11 13.16
N GLY A 323 4.76 22.94 12.41
CA GLY A 323 5.31 23.89 11.44
C GLY A 323 5.60 23.31 10.05
N GLU A 324 5.58 21.98 9.89
CA GLU A 324 5.80 21.31 8.61
C GLU A 324 4.50 21.12 7.83
N ARG A 325 4.56 21.21 6.49
CA ARG A 325 3.36 21.11 5.66
C ARG A 325 2.84 19.66 5.60
N GLY A 326 1.56 19.48 5.89
CA GLY A 326 0.85 18.21 5.69
C GLY A 326 0.31 17.99 4.27
N PHE A 327 0.84 18.71 3.27
CA PHE A 327 0.30 18.72 1.91
C PHE A 327 1.42 18.99 0.88
N SER A 328 1.19 18.56 -0.36
CA SER A 328 2.13 18.76 -1.48
C SER A 328 1.91 20.09 -2.21
N LEU A 329 2.92 20.47 -2.98
CA LEU A 329 2.84 21.57 -3.93
C LEU A 329 2.30 21.10 -5.28
N GLY A 330 1.79 22.03 -6.09
CA GLY A 330 1.41 21.73 -7.47
C GLY A 330 2.64 21.42 -8.34
N GLN A 331 2.49 20.60 -9.38
CA GLN A 331 3.58 20.43 -10.35
C GLN A 331 3.80 21.73 -11.12
N GLY A 332 5.05 22.22 -11.14
CA GLY A 332 5.41 23.51 -11.72
C GLY A 332 5.29 24.69 -10.74
N GLU A 333 5.03 24.43 -9.46
CA GLU A 333 5.19 25.37 -8.35
C GLU A 333 6.64 25.42 -7.84
#